data_AF-A0A8T6VRN0-F1
#
_entry.id   AF-A0A8T6VRN0-F1
#
_cell.length_a   1.000
_cell.length_b   1.000
_cell.length_c   1.000
_cell.angle_alpha   90.00
_cell.angle_beta   90.00
_cell.angle_gamma   90.00
#
_symmetry.space_group_name_H-M   'P 1'
#
loop_
_entity.id
_entity.type
_entity.pdbx_description
1 polymer ?
#
loop_
_entity_poly.entity_id
_entity_poly.type
_entity_poly.pdbx_seq_one_letter_code
_entity_poly.pdbx_strand_id
1 'polypeptide(L)'
;MIDMKGYSEFPAKDAVESRDIKSQHEDEKLEDATQEIYKAEFYDGFMKDNCEQFSGRMIKDVKEDVVDWMKSINRVDFFYEPDERPVICKCGTDIQVGVFAGQWFLDYTSPGWKDK
;
A
#
# COMPACT_ATOMS: atom_id res chain seq x y z
N MET A 1 0.00 -14.28 5.68
CA MET A 1 0.64 -13.61 6.83
C MET A 1 2.11 -13.34 6.50
N ILE A 2 2.73 -12.41 7.22
CA ILE A 2 4.09 -11.93 6.96
C ILE A 2 5.01 -12.39 8.09
N ASP A 3 6.19 -12.87 7.74
CA ASP A 3 7.27 -13.22 8.65
C ASP A 3 8.42 -12.23 8.50
N MET A 4 9.02 -11.85 9.62
CA MET A 4 10.10 -10.87 9.65
C MET A 4 11.07 -11.16 10.79
N LYS A 5 12.37 -11.05 10.51
CA LYS A 5 13.41 -11.26 11.53
C LYS A 5 13.33 -10.18 12.61
N GLY A 6 13.22 -10.61 13.86
CA GLY A 6 13.18 -9.72 15.03
C GLY A 6 11.77 -9.44 15.56
N TYR A 7 10.73 -9.90 14.85
CA TYR A 7 9.35 -9.88 15.31
C TYR A 7 8.87 -11.30 15.64
N SER A 8 7.80 -11.39 16.42
CA SER A 8 7.09 -12.61 16.76
C SER A 8 6.25 -13.09 15.58
N GLU A 9 5.39 -14.08 15.83
CA GLU A 9 4.41 -14.54 14.84
C GLU A 9 3.49 -13.40 14.33
N PHE A 10 3.33 -12.31 15.09
CA PHE A 10 2.44 -11.21 14.75
C PHE A 10 3.16 -9.84 14.86
N PRO A 11 3.81 -9.35 13.79
CA PRO A 11 4.55 -8.08 13.81
C PRO A 11 3.70 -6.88 14.28
N ALA A 12 2.43 -6.81 13.86
CA ALA A 12 1.47 -5.79 14.29
C ALA A 12 1.25 -5.78 15.81
N LYS A 13 1.17 -6.96 16.44
CA LYS A 13 0.97 -7.08 17.89
C LYS A 13 2.19 -6.55 18.63
N ASP A 14 3.38 -6.96 18.21
CA ASP A 14 4.63 -6.56 18.85
C ASP A 14 4.88 -5.05 18.78
N ALA A 15 4.52 -4.41 17.68
CA ALA A 15 4.68 -2.97 17.55
C ALA A 15 3.71 -2.17 18.44
N VAL A 16 2.51 -2.70 18.68
CA VAL A 16 1.53 -2.12 19.61
C VAL A 16 1.99 -2.31 21.05
N GLU A 17 2.41 -3.52 21.41
CA GLU A 17 2.88 -3.85 22.77
C GLU A 17 4.17 -3.11 23.14
N SER A 18 5.13 -2.99 22.21
CA SER A 18 6.38 -2.25 22.44
C SER A 18 6.18 -0.74 22.65
N ARG A 19 5.05 -0.20 22.21
CA ARG A 19 4.67 1.22 22.37
C ARG A 19 3.66 1.48 23.49
N ASP A 20 3.28 0.46 24.25
CA ASP A 20 2.27 0.52 25.33
C ASP A 20 0.94 1.17 24.87
N ILE A 21 0.53 0.91 23.62
CA ILE A 21 -0.73 1.42 23.07
C ILE A 21 -1.89 0.61 23.65
N LYS A 22 -2.88 1.28 24.25
CA LYS A 22 -3.97 0.64 24.99
C LYS A 22 -5.35 0.91 24.39
N SER A 23 -5.45 1.88 23.50
CA SER A 23 -6.72 2.32 22.92
C SER A 23 -6.61 2.59 21.43
N GLN A 24 -7.70 2.33 20.71
CA GLN A 24 -7.83 2.70 19.29
C GLN A 24 -7.92 4.22 19.07
N HIS A 25 -8.07 5.00 20.14
CA HIS A 25 -8.09 6.48 20.09
C HIS A 25 -6.70 7.11 20.17
N GLU A 26 -5.64 6.32 20.30
CA GLU A 26 -4.25 6.81 20.29
C GLU A 26 -3.75 6.92 18.83
N ASP A 27 -4.47 7.68 18.01
CA ASP A 27 -4.32 7.71 16.54
C ASP A 27 -2.88 8.00 16.10
N GLU A 28 -2.22 9.01 16.67
CA GLU A 28 -0.83 9.37 16.31
C GLU A 28 0.14 8.20 16.57
N LYS A 29 0.02 7.52 17.72
CA LYS A 29 0.90 6.39 18.06
C LYS A 29 0.63 5.17 17.17
N LEU A 30 -0.64 4.95 16.82
CA LEU A 30 -1.05 3.86 15.94
C LEU A 30 -0.56 4.09 14.52
N GLU A 31 -0.63 5.33 14.03
CA GLU A 31 -0.13 5.71 12.72
C GLU A 31 1.39 5.52 12.65
N ASP A 32 2.14 6.00 13.66
CA ASP A 32 3.59 5.80 13.76
C ASP A 32 3.97 4.31 13.78
N ALA A 33 3.27 3.50 14.59
CA ALA A 33 3.48 2.06 14.64
C ALA A 33 3.20 1.39 13.29
N THR A 34 2.12 1.80 12.62
CA THR A 34 1.72 1.26 11.31
C THR A 34 2.74 1.61 10.24
N GLN A 35 3.19 2.87 10.18
CA GLN A 35 4.17 3.29 9.19
C GLN A 35 5.52 2.58 9.34
N GLU A 36 5.98 2.34 10.57
CA GLU A 36 7.22 1.61 10.83
C GLU A 36 7.11 0.16 10.34
N ILE A 37 6.09 -0.57 10.78
CA ILE A 37 5.92 -1.97 10.40
C ILE A 37 5.70 -2.09 8.90
N TYR A 38 4.86 -1.24 8.31
CA TYR A 38 4.58 -1.30 6.88
C TYR A 38 5.85 -1.16 6.03
N LYS A 39 6.76 -0.25 6.43
CA LYS A 39 8.07 -0.10 5.79
C LYS A 39 8.93 -1.33 6.01
N ALA A 40 9.03 -1.83 7.24
CA ALA A 40 9.83 -3.00 7.56
C ALA A 40 9.35 -4.26 6.83
N GLU A 41 8.03 -4.48 6.76
CA GLU A 41 7.40 -5.58 6.01
C GLU A 41 7.71 -5.48 4.53
N PHE A 42 7.67 -4.29 3.96
CA PHE A 42 7.95 -4.12 2.54
C PHE A 42 9.40 -4.51 2.18
N TYR A 43 10.38 -4.14 3.00
CA TYR A 43 11.81 -4.37 2.69
C TYR A 43 12.30 -5.76 3.12
N ASP A 44 11.95 -6.19 4.33
CA ASP A 44 12.54 -7.36 4.99
C ASP A 44 11.53 -8.49 5.23
N GLY A 45 10.25 -8.28 4.88
CA GLY A 45 9.18 -9.24 5.11
C GLY A 45 9.10 -10.33 4.04
N PHE A 46 8.84 -11.56 4.50
CA PHE A 46 8.58 -12.73 3.67
C PHE A 46 7.17 -13.25 3.89
N MET A 47 6.57 -13.80 2.85
CA MET A 47 5.27 -14.44 2.95
C MET A 47 5.39 -15.79 3.69
N LYS A 48 4.51 -16.03 4.65
CA LYS A 48 4.45 -17.30 5.42
C LYS A 48 3.95 -18.48 4.58
N ASP A 49 4.16 -19.68 5.13
CA ASP A 49 3.71 -20.96 4.55
C ASP A 49 2.21 -21.05 4.29
N ASN A 50 1.40 -20.28 5.02
CA ASN A 50 -0.04 -20.22 4.81
C ASN A 50 -0.47 -19.34 3.61
N CYS A 51 0.48 -18.76 2.87
CA CYS A 51 0.22 -17.92 1.69
C CYS A 51 0.24 -18.68 0.36
N GLU A 52 0.10 -20.01 0.40
CA GLU A 52 0.05 -20.89 -0.78
C GLU A 52 1.19 -20.62 -1.79
N GLN A 53 0.84 -20.30 -3.05
CA GLN A 53 1.76 -20.04 -4.15
C GLN A 53 2.71 -18.84 -3.94
N PHE A 54 2.48 -18.03 -2.90
CA PHE A 54 3.31 -16.89 -2.56
C PHE A 54 4.26 -17.16 -1.39
N SER A 55 4.18 -18.33 -0.73
CA SER A 55 5.03 -18.65 0.42
C SER A 55 6.53 -18.51 0.11
N GLY A 56 7.30 -18.01 1.09
CA GLY A 56 8.75 -17.88 1.03
C GLY A 56 9.27 -16.76 0.13
N ARG A 57 8.38 -16.00 -0.51
CA ARG A 57 8.74 -14.87 -1.38
C ARG A 57 8.75 -13.56 -0.61
N MET A 58 9.60 -12.62 -1.04
CA MET A 58 9.67 -11.26 -0.47
C MET A 58 8.44 -10.44 -0.85
N ILE A 59 7.95 -9.61 0.07
CA ILE A 59 6.75 -8.78 -0.13
C ILE A 59 6.90 -7.81 -1.30
N LYS A 60 8.07 -7.18 -1.44
CA LYS A 60 8.35 -6.24 -2.54
C LYS A 60 8.07 -6.84 -3.92
N ASP A 61 8.33 -8.14 -4.09
CA ASP A 61 8.18 -8.84 -5.37
C ASP A 61 6.78 -9.47 -5.52
N VAL A 62 6.13 -9.79 -4.39
CA VAL A 62 4.83 -10.49 -4.37
C VAL A 62 3.66 -9.53 -4.52
N LYS A 63 3.81 -8.26 -4.12
CA LYS A 63 2.70 -7.30 -4.11
C LYS A 63 2.01 -7.18 -5.47
N GLU A 64 2.79 -7.03 -6.54
CA GLU A 64 2.26 -6.95 -7.91
C GLU A 64 1.66 -8.27 -8.36
N ASP A 65 2.34 -9.39 -8.09
CA ASP A 65 1.87 -10.74 -8.46
C ASP A 65 0.54 -11.10 -7.79
N VAL A 66 0.32 -10.71 -6.53
CA VAL A 66 -0.95 -10.93 -5.83
C VAL A 66 -2.06 -10.13 -6.48
N VAL A 67 -1.81 -8.87 -6.82
CA VAL A 67 -2.79 -8.02 -7.50
C VAL A 67 -3.15 -8.61 -8.86
N ASP A 68 -2.17 -9.06 -9.63
CA ASP A 68 -2.39 -9.67 -10.94
C ASP A 68 -3.09 -11.02 -10.85
N TRP A 69 -2.76 -11.83 -9.85
CA TRP A 69 -3.49 -13.06 -9.56
C TRP A 69 -4.95 -12.78 -9.18
N MET A 70 -5.22 -11.80 -8.30
CA MET A 70 -6.59 -11.43 -7.92
C MET A 70 -7.39 -10.91 -9.12
N LYS A 71 -6.75 -10.20 -10.06
CA LYS A 71 -7.38 -9.81 -11.35
C LYS A 71 -7.74 -11.04 -12.16
N SER A 72 -6.83 -12.02 -12.27
CA SER A 72 -7.04 -13.23 -13.08
C SER A 72 -8.24 -14.07 -12.60
N ILE A 73 -8.54 -14.04 -11.30
CA ILE A 73 -9.68 -14.74 -10.70
C ILE A 73 -10.92 -13.84 -10.52
N ASN A 74 -10.85 -12.60 -11.01
CA ASN A 74 -11.92 -11.60 -10.91
C ASN A 74 -12.39 -11.37 -9.45
N ARG A 75 -11.43 -11.07 -8.56
CA ARG A 75 -11.66 -10.82 -7.11
C ARG A 75 -11.11 -9.49 -6.60
N VAL A 76 -10.72 -8.59 -7.50
CA VAL A 76 -10.25 -7.25 -7.16
C VAL A 76 -10.84 -6.26 -8.15
N ASP A 77 -11.04 -5.03 -7.69
CA ASP A 77 -11.39 -3.88 -8.51
C ASP A 77 -10.53 -2.69 -8.09
N PHE A 78 -10.45 -1.67 -8.94
CA PHE A 78 -9.68 -0.47 -8.69
C PHE A 78 -10.59 0.65 -8.20
N PHE A 79 -10.25 1.21 -7.05
CA PHE A 79 -10.88 2.41 -6.52
C PHE A 79 -9.83 3.52 -6.48
N TYR A 80 -10.11 4.63 -7.17
CA TYR A 80 -9.20 5.77 -7.23
C TYR A 80 -9.64 6.83 -6.24
N GLU A 81 -8.72 7.25 -5.38
CA GLU A 81 -8.93 8.30 -4.39
C GLU A 81 -7.76 9.29 -4.42
N PRO A 82 -8.00 10.60 -4.17
CA PRO A 82 -6.92 11.57 -3.98
C PRO A 82 -6.08 11.25 -2.74
N ASP A 83 -4.75 11.37 -2.84
CA ASP A 83 -3.80 10.93 -1.80
C ASP A 83 -3.77 11.86 -0.56
N GLU A 84 -3.97 13.17 -0.74
CA GLU A 84 -3.87 14.15 0.35
C GLU A 84 -4.97 15.20 0.33
N ARG A 85 -5.64 15.37 1.49
CA ARG A 85 -6.58 16.47 1.84
C ARG A 85 -7.73 16.63 0.85
N PRO A 86 -8.82 17.34 1.19
CA PRO A 86 -9.81 17.66 0.17
C PRO A 86 -9.12 18.47 -0.93
N VAL A 87 -9.01 17.88 -2.13
CA VAL A 87 -8.57 18.59 -3.32
C VAL A 87 -9.78 19.42 -3.77
N ILE A 88 -9.78 20.71 -3.43
CA ILE A 88 -10.93 21.57 -3.66
C ILE A 88 -10.84 22.20 -5.04
N CYS A 89 -11.88 22.03 -5.85
CA CYS A 89 -12.04 22.71 -7.13
C CYS A 89 -12.20 24.22 -6.92
N LYS A 90 -11.88 25.03 -7.94
CA LYS A 90 -12.11 26.48 -7.92
C LYS A 90 -13.56 26.88 -7.56
N CYS A 91 -14.55 26.02 -7.83
CA CYS A 91 -15.94 26.24 -7.46
C CYS A 91 -16.29 25.93 -6.00
N GLY A 92 -15.33 25.47 -5.19
CA GLY A 92 -15.51 25.12 -3.77
C GLY A 92 -16.01 23.70 -3.52
N THR A 93 -16.05 22.84 -4.56
CA THR A 93 -16.48 21.43 -4.46
C THR A 93 -15.27 20.49 -4.38
N ASP A 94 -15.42 19.35 -3.71
CA ASP A 94 -14.40 18.31 -3.69
C ASP A 94 -14.18 17.69 -5.07
N ILE A 95 -12.91 17.49 -5.42
CA ILE A 95 -12.50 16.84 -6.66
C ILE A 95 -12.63 15.33 -6.51
N GLN A 96 -13.18 14.71 -7.54
CA GLN A 96 -13.25 13.25 -7.69
C GLN A 96 -12.37 12.81 -8.85
N VAL A 97 -11.83 11.59 -8.75
CA VAL A 97 -11.05 10.99 -9.83
C VAL A 97 -12.00 10.37 -10.85
N GLY A 98 -11.93 10.85 -12.10
CA GLY A 98 -12.72 10.33 -13.21
C GLY A 98 -11.86 9.67 -14.27
N VAL A 99 -12.22 8.46 -14.68
CA VAL A 99 -11.56 7.73 -15.76
C VAL A 99 -12.38 7.92 -17.04
N PHE A 100 -11.82 8.65 -18.01
CA PHE A 100 -12.51 9.00 -19.26
C PHE A 100 -11.77 8.43 -20.47
N ALA A 101 -12.52 7.81 -21.39
CA ALA A 101 -12.00 7.46 -22.70
C ALA A 101 -11.86 8.71 -23.59
N GLY A 102 -10.77 8.81 -24.35
CA GLY A 102 -10.57 9.90 -25.32
C GLY A 102 -10.03 11.20 -24.75
N GLN A 103 -9.60 11.22 -23.49
CA GLN A 103 -8.86 12.34 -22.92
C GLN A 103 -7.46 12.39 -23.52
N TRP A 104 -7.07 13.57 -24.03
CA TRP A 104 -5.71 13.80 -24.52
C TRP A 104 -4.78 14.18 -23.37
N PHE A 105 -3.59 13.57 -23.35
CA PHE A 105 -2.53 13.83 -22.37
C PHE A 105 -1.22 14.14 -23.08
N LEU A 106 -0.35 14.93 -22.43
CA LEU A 106 1.04 15.08 -22.83
C LEU A 106 1.85 13.92 -22.22
N ASP A 107 2.51 13.13 -23.06
CA ASP A 107 3.36 12.02 -22.61
C ASP A 107 4.73 12.53 -22.15
N TYR A 108 4.83 12.85 -20.86
CA TYR A 108 6.09 13.24 -20.22
C TYR A 108 7.06 12.08 -20.01
N THR A 109 6.68 10.83 -20.32
CA THR A 109 7.54 9.64 -20.19
C THR A 109 8.17 9.21 -21.51
N SER A 110 7.85 9.90 -22.61
CA SER A 110 8.38 9.61 -23.94
C SER A 110 9.92 9.62 -23.97
N PRO A 111 10.58 8.61 -24.56
CA PRO A 111 12.03 8.56 -24.68
C PRO A 111 12.58 9.83 -25.34
N GLY A 112 13.64 10.43 -24.78
CA GLY A 112 14.21 11.69 -25.28
C GLY A 112 13.58 12.97 -24.72
N TRP A 113 12.42 12.89 -24.05
CA TRP A 113 11.72 14.09 -23.54
C TRP A 113 12.46 14.78 -22.39
N LYS A 114 13.11 14.01 -21.51
CA LYS A 114 13.80 14.50 -20.30
C LYS A 114 15.32 14.56 -20.44
N ASP A 115 15.87 14.27 -21.62
CA ASP A 115 17.32 14.14 -21.84
C ASP A 115 18.03 15.50 -22.05
N LYS A 116 17.52 16.59 -21.46
CA LYS A 116 18.09 17.94 -21.54
C LYS A 116 18.36 18.54 -20.18
#